data_AF-A0AA42YG64-F1
#
_entry.id   AF-A0AA42YG64-F1
#
_cell.length_a   1.000
_cell.length_b   1.000
_cell.length_c   1.000
_cell.angle_alpha   90.00
_cell.angle_beta   90.00
_cell.angle_gamma   90.00
#
_symmetry.space_group_name_H-M   'P 1'
#
loop_
_entity.id
_entity.type
_entity.pdbx_description
1 polymer ?
#
loop_
_entity_poly.entity_id
_entity_poly.type
_entity_poly.pdbx_seq_one_letter_code
_entity_poly.pdbx_strand_id
1 'polypeptide(L)' 'MGERNRLFTAVLMVVLAASSGCVVATHPPTGAGQRKVVVCHKGKTLEVASPAADAHFRHGDTSGPCR' A
#
# COMPACT_ATOMS: atom_id res chain seq x y z
N MET A 1 -3.99 17.25 48.38
CA MET A 1 -3.12 16.86 47.24
C MET A 1 -3.65 15.69 46.40
N GLY A 2 -4.74 15.01 46.79
CA GLY A 2 -5.22 13.81 46.07
C GLY A 2 -6.11 14.04 44.84
N GLU A 3 -6.84 15.15 44.76
CA GLU A 3 -7.89 15.32 43.73
C GLU A 3 -7.36 15.93 42.42
N ARG A 4 -6.43 16.88 42.52
CA ARG A 4 -5.68 17.39 41.35
C ARG A 4 -4.87 16.27 40.68
N ASN A 5 -4.22 15.42 41.48
CA ASN A 5 -3.41 14.32 40.96
C ASN A 5 -4.29 13.27 40.24
N ARG A 6 -5.50 13.01 40.74
CA ARG A 6 -6.49 12.13 40.09
C ARG A 6 -6.97 12.68 38.76
N LEU A 7 -7.19 13.99 38.65
CA LEU A 7 -7.58 14.63 37.39
C LEU A 7 -6.45 14.57 36.35
N PHE A 8 -5.21 14.85 36.74
CA PHE A 8 -4.04 14.71 35.85
C PHE A 8 -3.81 13.27 35.41
N THR A 9 -3.99 12.30 36.31
CA THR A 9 -3.86 10.87 35.99
C THR A 9 -4.99 10.42 35.04
N ALA A 10 -6.22 10.90 35.23
CA ALA A 10 -7.36 10.58 34.37
C ALA A 10 -7.21 11.19 32.96
N VAL A 11 -6.75 12.44 32.84
CA VAL A 11 -6.51 13.09 31.54
C VAL A 11 -5.38 12.40 30.77
N LEU A 12 -4.31 11.98 31.46
CA LEU A 12 -3.21 11.24 30.84
C LEU A 12 -3.65 9.88 30.27
N MET A 13 -4.53 9.16 30.97
CA MET A 13 -5.04 7.86 30.53
C MET A 13 -6.00 7.95 29.33
N VAL A 14 -6.69 9.09 29.16
CA VAL A 14 -7.57 9.34 28.00
C VAL A 14 -6.77 9.65 26.72
N VAL A 15 -5.61 10.30 26.83
CA VAL A 15 -4.77 10.67 25.67
C VAL A 15 -3.99 9.47 25.10
N LEU A 16 -3.64 8.49 25.94
CA LEU A 16 -2.86 7.30 25.54
C LEU A 16 -3.69 6.21 24.83
N ALA A 17 -5.02 6.21 24.97
CA ALA A 17 -5.90 5.18 24.40
C ALA A 17 -6.31 5.42 22.92
N ALA A 18 -5.89 6.53 22.32
CA ALA A 18 -6.30 6.94 20.97
C ALA A 18 -5.29 6.58 19.85
N SER A 19 -4.30 5.72 20.12
CA SER A 19 -3.41 5.19 19.07
C SER A 19 -4.19 4.21 18.19
N SER A 20 -4.86 4.79 17.20
CA SER A 20 -5.55 4.12 16.10
C SER A 20 -4.59 3.13 15.45
N GLY A 21 -4.74 1.85 15.81
CA GLY A 21 -4.08 0.75 15.15
C GLY A 21 -4.68 0.57 13.76
N CYS A 22 -4.08 1.18 12.75
CA CYS A 22 -4.24 0.69 11.39
C CYS A 22 -3.55 -0.67 11.37
N VAL A 23 -4.32 -1.75 11.55
CA VAL A 23 -3.83 -3.09 11.21
C VAL A 23 -3.46 -3.05 9.73
N VAL A 24 -2.17 -2.96 9.45
CA VAL A 24 -1.65 -3.19 8.10
C VAL A 24 -1.94 -4.66 7.82
N ALA A 25 -3.04 -4.93 7.12
CA ALA A 25 -3.27 -6.23 6.54
C ALA A 25 -2.09 -6.51 5.61
N THR A 26 -1.16 -7.34 6.08
CA THR A 26 -0.05 -7.82 5.28
C THR A 26 -0.64 -8.75 4.22
N HIS A 27 -0.95 -8.19 3.05
CA HIS A 27 -1.28 -9.02 1.90
C HIS A 27 -0.04 -9.88 1.59
N PRO A 28 -0.15 -11.21 1.53
CA PRO A 28 0.92 -12.01 0.96
C PRO A 28 1.23 -11.47 -0.44
N PRO A 29 2.50 -11.44 -0.89
CA PRO A 29 2.83 -10.98 -2.22
C PRO A 29 2.12 -11.87 -3.25
N THR A 30 0.99 -11.39 -3.79
CA THR A 30 0.14 -12.12 -4.74
C THR A 30 0.76 -12.27 -6.14
N GLY A 31 2.03 -11.90 -6.30
CA GLY A 31 2.76 -11.88 -7.56
C GLY A 31 3.47 -13.18 -7.94
N ALA A 32 3.63 -14.14 -7.02
CA ALA A 32 4.28 -15.42 -7.33
C ALA A 32 3.30 -16.33 -8.11
N GLY A 33 3.53 -16.49 -9.42
CA GLY A 33 2.77 -17.40 -10.28
C GLY A 33 1.73 -16.73 -11.20
N GLN A 34 1.61 -15.40 -11.16
CA GLN A 34 0.76 -14.70 -12.13
C GLN A 34 1.40 -14.73 -13.52
N ARG A 35 0.60 -14.97 -14.55
CA ARG A 35 1.04 -14.81 -15.95
C ARG A 35 1.51 -13.38 -16.14
N LYS A 36 2.66 -13.21 -16.77
CA LYS A 36 3.21 -11.90 -17.09
C LYS A 36 2.91 -11.54 -18.54
N VAL A 37 2.80 -10.26 -18.80
CA VAL A 37 2.70 -9.69 -20.15
C VAL A 37 3.83 -8.70 -20.36
N VAL A 38 4.30 -8.62 -21.60
CA VAL A 38 5.35 -7.68 -22.00
C VAL A 38 4.73 -6.36 -22.40
N VAL A 39 5.28 -5.25 -21.89
CA VAL A 39 4.86 -3.88 -22.21
C VAL A 39 6.08 -2.98 -22.42
N CYS A 40 5.91 -1.91 -23.22
CA CYS A 40 6.88 -0.82 -23.31
C CYS A 40 6.41 0.34 -22.42
N HIS A 41 7.16 0.59 -21.36
CA HIS A 41 6.93 1.68 -20.41
C HIS A 41 8.06 2.69 -20.54
N LYS A 42 7.76 3.89 -21.07
CA LYS A 42 8.73 5.00 -21.17
C LYS A 42 10.06 4.59 -21.83
N GLY A 43 9.99 3.84 -22.94
CA GLY A 43 11.17 3.35 -23.67
C GLY A 43 11.89 2.17 -23.01
N LYS A 44 11.31 1.56 -21.98
CA LYS A 44 11.84 0.34 -21.33
C LYS A 44 10.87 -0.81 -21.52
N THR A 45 11.37 -1.94 -22.00
CA THR A 45 10.59 -3.18 -22.06
C THR A 45 10.52 -3.80 -20.66
N LEU A 46 9.30 -4.01 -20.16
CA LEU A 46 9.02 -4.58 -18.85
C LEU A 46 8.12 -5.80 -18.97
N GLU A 47 8.22 -6.71 -17.99
CA GLU A 47 7.22 -7.75 -17.75
C GLU A 47 6.37 -7.39 -16.53
N VAL A 48 5.07 -7.23 -16.73
CA VAL A 48 4.12 -6.90 -15.66
C VAL A 48 3.14 -8.04 -15.45
N ALA A 49 2.61 -8.20 -14.24
CA ALA A 49 1.56 -9.18 -14.00
C ALA A 49 0.34 -8.85 -14.90
N SER A 50 -0.28 -9.86 -15.52
CA SER A 50 -1.45 -9.70 -16.37
C SER A 50 -2.57 -8.83 -15.76
N PRO A 51 -2.94 -8.95 -14.47
CA PRO A 51 -3.96 -8.07 -13.88
C PRO A 51 -3.55 -6.59 -13.80
N ALA A 52 -2.25 -6.28 -13.85
CA ALA A 52 -1.76 -4.90 -13.88
C ALA A 52 -1.73 -4.30 -15.29
N ALA A 53 -1.81 -5.13 -16.34
CA ALA A 53 -1.64 -4.70 -17.73
C ALA A 53 -2.60 -3.56 -18.13
N ASP A 54 -3.88 -3.67 -17.75
CA ASP A 54 -4.88 -2.64 -18.05
C ASP A 54 -4.52 -1.29 -17.45
N ALA A 55 -4.06 -1.27 -16.20
CA ALA A 55 -3.61 -0.04 -15.54
C ALA A 55 -2.41 0.57 -16.25
N HIS A 56 -1.46 -0.26 -16.69
CA HIS A 56 -0.31 0.19 -17.48
C HIS A 56 -0.75 0.83 -18.81
N PHE A 57 -1.67 0.21 -19.54
CA PHE A 57 -2.20 0.76 -20.80
C PHE A 57 -2.97 2.07 -20.60
N ARG A 58 -3.78 2.16 -19.55
CA ARG A 58 -4.48 3.40 -19.16
C ARG A 58 -3.54 4.53 -18.77
N HIS A 59 -2.30 4.22 -18.42
CA HIS A 59 -1.26 5.20 -18.11
C HIS A 59 -0.30 5.47 -19.28
N GLY A 60 -0.56 4.92 -20.47
CA GLY A 60 0.18 5.22 -21.70
C GLY A 60 1.24 4.19 -22.09
N ASP A 61 1.30 3.04 -21.43
CA ASP A 61 2.18 1.94 -21.85
C ASP A 61 1.62 1.29 -23.11
N THR A 62 2.51 0.72 -23.93
CA THR A 62 2.10 -0.03 -25.12
C THR A 62 2.34 -1.53 -24.93
N SER A 63 1.53 -2.35 -25.60
CA SER A 63 1.70 -3.81 -25.56
C SER A 63 2.92 -4.24 -26.37
N GLY A 64 3.67 -5.20 -25.83
CA GLY A 64 4.89 -5.73 -26.44
C GLY A 64 6.16 -4.95 -26.10
N PRO A 65 7.30 -5.35 -26.70
CA PRO A 65 8.58 -4.69 -26.48
C PRO A 65 8.63 -3.29 -27.10
N CYS A 66 9.54 -2.44 -26.62
CA CYS A 66 9.81 -1.17 -27.27
C CYS A 66 10.37 -1.36 -28.68
N ARG A 67 10.12 -0.37 -29.55
CA ARG A 67 10.62 -0.32 -30.93
C ARG A 67 11.78 0.63 -31.07
#